data_AF-A0A8B9XXY0-F1
#
_entry.id   AF-A0A8B9XXY0-F1
#
_cell.length_a   1.000
_cell.length_b   1.000
_cell.length_c   1.000
_cell.angle_alpha   90.00
_cell.angle_beta   90.00
_cell.angle_gamma   90.00
#
_symmetry.space_group_name_H-M   'P 1'
#
loop_
_entity.id
_entity.type
_entity.pdbx_description
1 polymer ?
#
loop_
_entity_poly.entity_id
_entity_poly.type
_entity_poly.pdbx_seq_one_letter_code
_entity_poly.pdbx_strand_id
1 'polypeptide(L)'
;RPFTLASAFMLQASQPAPTHSSLDIKKLPDQVTGVDTDPHFLIHVPQKEDTLCFNINEEPGVVLSLVQDPDTGFSVNGQLIGNEAGSPGKHEGTYFGRLGIANPATDFQLEVTPQNITLNPGSGGPVFSWRDQAFLRQNEVLVTINRKRNLVVSVEDGGTFEVVLHRVWRGSAVRQDFLGFYVLDSHRMSARTHGLLGQFFHPFDYKVSDLHPGSDPTKTDATMVVKNRRLTVTRGLQKDYRKDPRHGAEVTCWFIHNNGDGLIDGIHTDYIVPDIF
;
A
#
# COMPACT_ATOMS: atom_id res chain seq x y z
N ARG A 1 -1.87 -51.84 -28.46
CA ARG A 1 -0.62 -52.15 -27.72
C ARG A 1 0.45 -51.18 -28.20
N PRO A 2 1.27 -50.63 -27.28
CA PRO A 2 1.56 -49.18 -27.11
C PRO A 2 2.98 -48.83 -27.63
N PHE A 3 3.49 -47.58 -27.64
CA PHE A 3 3.88 -46.71 -26.52
C PHE A 3 4.19 -45.30 -27.09
N THR A 4 3.59 -44.21 -26.58
CA THR A 4 4.19 -43.20 -25.67
C THR A 4 5.63 -42.78 -25.99
N LEU A 5 5.81 -41.55 -26.48
CA LEU A 5 7.10 -40.84 -26.46
C LEU A 5 7.11 -39.88 -25.27
N ALA A 6 7.99 -40.19 -24.33
CA ALA A 6 8.18 -39.50 -23.08
C ALA A 6 8.92 -38.18 -23.26
N SER A 7 8.58 -37.25 -22.37
CA SER A 7 9.31 -36.04 -22.03
C SER A 7 10.78 -36.34 -21.74
N ALA A 8 11.69 -35.54 -22.31
CA ALA A 8 13.11 -35.53 -21.94
C ALA A 8 13.47 -34.14 -21.42
N PHE A 9 13.45 -33.99 -20.10
CA PHE A 9 14.19 -32.96 -19.38
C PHE A 9 15.69 -33.25 -19.55
N MET A 10 16.44 -32.33 -20.14
CA MET A 10 17.90 -32.33 -20.07
C MET A 10 18.35 -31.30 -19.03
N LEU A 11 18.84 -31.79 -17.90
CA LEU A 11 19.73 -31.04 -17.02
C LEU A 11 21.12 -31.01 -17.67
N GLN A 12 21.63 -29.83 -17.97
CA GLN A 12 23.06 -29.64 -18.15
C GLN A 12 23.56 -28.56 -17.17
N ALA A 13 24.34 -29.03 -16.21
CA ALA A 13 25.15 -28.21 -15.32
C ALA A 13 26.43 -27.79 -16.07
N SER A 14 26.63 -26.49 -16.23
CA SER A 14 27.96 -25.90 -16.42
C SER A 14 27.92 -24.45 -15.93
N GLN A 15 28.58 -24.20 -14.81
CA GLN A 15 28.79 -22.86 -14.25
C GLN A 15 29.91 -22.15 -15.02
N PRO A 16 29.72 -20.91 -15.49
CA PRO A 16 30.81 -19.97 -15.69
C PRO A 16 31.14 -19.23 -14.38
N ALA A 17 32.41 -18.91 -14.19
CA ALA A 17 32.98 -18.22 -13.03
C ALA A 17 32.34 -16.84 -12.76
N PRO A 18 32.35 -16.36 -11.49
CA PRO A 18 31.62 -15.17 -11.10
C PRO A 18 32.33 -13.92 -11.63
N THR A 19 31.76 -13.31 -12.67
CA THR A 19 32.09 -11.93 -13.01
C THR A 19 31.30 -11.06 -12.04
N HIS A 20 32.02 -10.32 -11.20
CA HIS A 20 31.45 -9.28 -10.33
C HIS A 20 30.66 -8.28 -11.17
N SER A 21 29.36 -8.54 -11.31
CA SER A 21 28.39 -7.51 -11.67
C SER A 21 27.90 -6.94 -10.35
N SER A 22 28.35 -5.71 -10.07
CA SER A 22 27.72 -4.85 -9.08
C SER A 22 26.25 -4.76 -9.43
N LEU A 23 25.42 -5.57 -8.77
CA LEU A 23 24.01 -5.26 -8.66
C LEU A 23 23.97 -3.96 -7.87
N ASP A 24 23.84 -2.84 -8.58
CA ASP A 24 23.35 -1.60 -8.01
C ASP A 24 21.95 -1.90 -7.46
N ILE A 25 21.92 -2.42 -6.24
CA ILE A 25 20.79 -2.32 -5.35
C ILE A 25 20.69 -0.81 -5.12
N LYS A 26 19.98 -0.11 -6.02
CA LYS A 26 19.47 1.21 -5.72
C LYS A 26 18.80 1.07 -4.36
N LYS A 27 19.43 1.63 -3.35
CA LYS A 27 18.89 1.75 -2.01
C LYS A 27 17.52 2.38 -2.23
N LEU A 28 16.45 1.60 -2.04
CA LEU A 28 15.09 2.15 -2.06
C LEU A 28 15.10 3.37 -1.14
N PRO A 29 14.46 4.49 -1.52
CA PRO A 29 14.42 5.65 -0.65
C PRO A 29 13.93 5.20 0.74
N ASP A 30 14.62 5.66 1.79
CA ASP A 30 14.24 5.36 3.19
C ASP A 30 12.87 5.98 3.56
N GLN A 31 12.27 6.71 2.63
CA GLN A 31 11.12 7.59 2.75
C GLN A 31 10.00 7.11 1.81
N VAL A 32 8.88 6.64 2.38
CA VAL A 32 7.81 5.95 1.65
C VAL A 32 6.44 6.34 2.19
N THR A 33 5.51 6.52 1.28
CA THR A 33 4.10 6.82 1.54
C THR A 33 3.28 5.54 1.42
N GLY A 34 2.31 5.29 2.27
CA GLY A 34 1.54 4.05 2.25
C GLY A 34 0.36 4.07 3.19
N VAL A 35 -0.31 2.94 3.30
CA VAL A 35 -1.37 2.69 4.27
C VAL A 35 -1.15 1.34 4.91
N ASP A 36 -1.15 1.33 6.23
CA ASP A 36 -1.03 0.13 7.03
C ASP A 36 -1.70 0.34 8.39
N THR A 37 -2.13 -0.73 9.04
CA THR A 37 -3.11 -0.67 10.13
C THR A 37 -4.41 0.02 9.67
N ASP A 38 -5.10 0.86 10.45
CA ASP A 38 -6.57 0.75 10.50
C ASP A 38 -7.44 1.99 10.14
N PRO A 39 -7.62 2.34 8.85
CA PRO A 39 -6.56 2.41 7.85
C PRO A 39 -5.73 3.67 8.15
N HIS A 40 -4.53 3.52 8.72
CA HIS A 40 -3.64 4.67 8.94
C HIS A 40 -2.75 4.89 7.71
N PHE A 41 -3.09 5.91 6.94
CA PHE A 41 -2.31 6.43 5.84
C PHE A 41 -1.10 7.17 6.40
N LEU A 42 0.09 6.88 5.87
CA LEU A 42 1.35 7.54 6.16
C LEU A 42 1.81 8.25 4.90
N ILE A 43 1.84 9.59 4.93
CA ILE A 43 2.33 10.42 3.83
C ILE A 43 3.70 10.96 4.23
N HIS A 44 4.74 10.42 3.61
CA HIS A 44 6.08 10.93 3.80
C HIS A 44 6.28 12.20 2.97
N VAL A 45 6.83 13.26 3.57
CA VAL A 45 7.12 14.53 2.90
C VAL A 45 8.63 14.77 2.88
N PRO A 46 9.35 14.30 1.83
CA PRO A 46 10.81 14.30 1.79
C PRO A 46 11.45 15.66 2.05
N GLN A 47 10.86 16.72 1.50
CA GLN A 47 11.40 18.08 1.57
C GLN A 47 11.40 18.66 3.00
N LYS A 48 10.67 18.03 3.92
CA LYS A 48 10.58 18.44 5.33
C LYS A 48 11.13 17.40 6.30
N GLU A 49 11.53 16.24 5.80
CA GLU A 49 11.95 15.09 6.62
C GLU A 49 10.92 14.74 7.71
N ASP A 50 9.64 14.85 7.36
CA ASP A 50 8.53 14.69 8.30
C ASP A 50 7.39 13.89 7.65
N THR A 51 6.50 13.37 8.49
CA THR A 51 5.44 12.44 8.08
C THR A 51 4.10 12.99 8.53
N LEU A 52 3.12 12.94 7.63
CA LEU A 52 1.71 13.19 7.93
C LEU A 52 0.99 11.84 8.02
N CYS A 53 -0.04 11.77 8.85
CA CYS A 53 -0.84 10.57 8.96
C CYS A 53 -2.32 10.89 9.15
N PHE A 54 -3.20 10.04 8.65
CA PHE A 54 -4.64 10.19 8.81
C PHE A 54 -5.35 8.84 8.65
N ASN A 55 -6.62 8.78 9.03
CA ASN A 55 -7.46 7.59 8.83
C ASN A 55 -8.52 7.82 7.78
N ILE A 56 -9.10 6.75 7.27
CA ILE A 56 -10.38 6.79 6.57
C ILE A 56 -11.29 5.78 7.27
N ASN A 57 -12.18 6.27 8.11
CA ASN A 57 -13.10 5.41 8.86
C ASN A 57 -14.35 5.19 8.02
N GLU A 58 -14.42 4.04 7.36
CA GLU A 58 -15.53 3.62 6.52
C GLU A 58 -15.95 2.20 6.88
N GLU A 59 -17.15 1.80 6.48
CA GLU A 59 -17.69 0.49 6.84
C GLU A 59 -17.00 -0.66 6.08
N PRO A 60 -16.92 -1.87 6.65
CA PRO A 60 -16.47 -3.06 5.94
C PRO A 60 -17.21 -3.25 4.61
N GLY A 61 -16.47 -3.59 3.56
CA GLY A 61 -16.98 -3.76 2.20
C GLY A 61 -16.82 -2.53 1.31
N VAL A 62 -16.63 -1.33 1.87
CA VAL A 62 -16.32 -0.11 1.11
C VAL A 62 -15.01 -0.29 0.35
N VAL A 63 -14.99 0.15 -0.90
CA VAL A 63 -13.80 0.14 -1.76
C VAL A 63 -13.29 1.57 -1.93
N LEU A 64 -12.03 1.79 -1.60
CA LEU A 64 -11.36 3.08 -1.65
C LEU A 64 -10.36 3.15 -2.80
N SER A 65 -10.36 4.26 -3.54
CA SER A 65 -9.36 4.57 -4.55
C SER A 65 -8.08 5.10 -3.91
N LEU A 66 -7.01 4.30 -3.98
CA LEU A 66 -5.71 4.62 -3.38
C LEU A 66 -4.83 5.39 -4.36
N VAL A 67 -4.75 4.90 -5.60
CA VAL A 67 -3.98 5.49 -6.69
C VAL A 67 -4.80 5.40 -7.97
N GLN A 68 -4.87 6.48 -8.73
CA GLN A 68 -5.45 6.50 -10.06
C GLN A 68 -4.64 7.42 -10.95
N ASP A 69 -4.05 6.88 -12.01
CA ASP A 69 -3.33 7.65 -13.01
C ASP A 69 -4.14 7.66 -14.32
N PRO A 70 -4.85 8.76 -14.64
CA PRO A 70 -5.65 8.86 -15.85
C PRO A 70 -4.81 8.94 -17.14
N ASP A 71 -3.51 9.21 -17.06
CA ASP A 71 -2.64 9.28 -18.25
C ASP A 71 -2.25 7.88 -18.74
N THR A 72 -2.04 6.94 -17.81
CA THR A 72 -1.64 5.55 -18.12
C THR A 72 -2.78 4.54 -17.98
N GLY A 73 -3.87 4.91 -17.28
CA GLY A 73 -4.94 4.00 -16.89
C GLY A 73 -4.61 3.15 -15.66
N PHE A 74 -3.43 3.31 -15.05
CA PHE A 74 -3.05 2.56 -13.87
C PHE A 74 -3.93 2.93 -12.66
N SER A 75 -4.42 1.93 -11.93
CA SER A 75 -5.21 2.14 -10.73
C SER A 75 -4.87 1.13 -9.63
N VAL A 76 -5.03 1.58 -8.39
CA VAL A 76 -5.00 0.74 -7.20
C VAL A 76 -6.21 1.09 -6.33
N ASN A 77 -7.05 0.09 -6.08
CA ASN A 77 -8.20 0.18 -5.19
C ASN A 77 -8.06 -0.81 -4.04
N GLY A 78 -8.61 -0.47 -2.88
CA GLY A 78 -8.58 -1.32 -1.70
C GLY A 78 -9.95 -1.47 -1.05
N GLN A 79 -10.37 -2.71 -0.81
CA GLN A 79 -11.61 -3.01 -0.10
C GLN A 79 -11.34 -3.24 1.38
N LEU A 80 -12.15 -2.57 2.21
CA LEU A 80 -12.09 -2.66 3.66
C LEU A 80 -12.76 -3.94 4.17
N ILE A 81 -12.19 -4.52 5.23
CA ILE A 81 -12.73 -5.61 6.04
C ILE A 81 -12.79 -5.17 7.51
N GLY A 82 -13.77 -5.68 8.24
CA GLY A 82 -13.92 -5.40 9.67
C GLY A 82 -13.17 -6.41 10.53
N ASN A 83 -12.77 -5.98 11.73
CA ASN A 83 -12.21 -6.89 12.74
C ASN A 83 -13.32 -7.69 13.42
N GLU A 84 -13.68 -8.88 12.90
CA GLU A 84 -14.82 -9.72 13.37
C GLU A 84 -15.33 -9.47 14.82
N ALA A 85 -16.46 -8.77 14.90
CA ALA A 85 -17.48 -8.75 15.95
C ALA A 85 -16.99 -8.84 17.40
N GLY A 86 -16.73 -7.69 18.00
CA GLY A 86 -16.65 -7.43 19.42
C GLY A 86 -17.68 -6.39 19.88
N SER A 87 -18.85 -6.89 20.31
CA SER A 87 -19.90 -6.18 21.07
C SER A 87 -20.57 -4.96 20.38
N PRO A 88 -21.91 -4.87 20.40
CA PRO A 88 -22.61 -3.70 19.86
C PRO A 88 -22.16 -2.41 20.58
N GLY A 89 -21.78 -1.39 19.80
CA GLY A 89 -21.43 -0.05 20.31
C GLY A 89 -19.93 0.30 20.32
N LYS A 90 -19.05 -0.57 19.81
CA LYS A 90 -17.64 -0.24 19.60
C LYS A 90 -17.39 -0.06 18.11
N HIS A 91 -16.92 1.11 17.67
CA HIS A 91 -16.40 1.26 16.31
C HIS A 91 -15.19 0.34 16.18
N GLU A 92 -15.38 -0.78 15.48
CA GLU A 92 -14.32 -1.71 15.09
C GLU A 92 -13.58 -1.06 13.93
N GLY A 93 -12.25 -0.99 14.02
CA GLY A 93 -11.49 -0.43 12.91
C GLY A 93 -11.45 -1.38 11.71
N THR A 94 -11.26 -0.77 10.55
CA THR A 94 -11.29 -1.43 9.24
C THR A 94 -9.95 -1.47 8.53
N TYR A 95 -9.59 -2.65 8.04
CA TYR A 95 -8.30 -2.92 7.39
C TYR A 95 -8.50 -3.22 5.90
N PHE A 96 -7.47 -3.11 5.07
CA PHE A 96 -7.54 -3.61 3.70
C PHE A 96 -7.49 -5.13 3.67
N GLY A 97 -8.58 -5.77 3.23
CA GLY A 97 -8.67 -7.22 3.06
C GLY A 97 -8.49 -7.67 1.61
N ARG A 98 -8.58 -6.74 0.66
CA ARG A 98 -8.43 -7.01 -0.77
C ARG A 98 -7.89 -5.76 -1.47
N LEU A 99 -6.90 -5.94 -2.33
CA LEU A 99 -6.38 -4.90 -3.21
C LEU A 99 -6.56 -5.34 -4.66
N GLY A 100 -7.03 -4.42 -5.51
CA GLY A 100 -7.00 -4.56 -6.96
C GLY A 100 -5.99 -3.59 -7.53
N ILE A 101 -5.04 -4.12 -8.32
CA ILE A 101 -4.09 -3.33 -9.08
C ILE A 101 -4.38 -3.59 -10.54
N ALA A 102 -4.68 -2.56 -11.32
CA ALA A 102 -5.09 -2.73 -12.70
C ALA A 102 -4.44 -1.72 -13.64
N ASN A 103 -4.37 -2.10 -14.90
CA ASN A 103 -4.14 -1.21 -16.03
C ASN A 103 -5.03 -1.68 -17.19
N PRO A 104 -6.23 -1.11 -17.35
CA PRO A 104 -7.20 -1.49 -18.38
C PRO A 104 -6.66 -1.36 -19.81
N ALA A 105 -5.72 -0.43 -20.07
CA ALA A 105 -5.12 -0.28 -21.39
C ALA A 105 -4.33 -1.52 -21.84
N THR A 106 -3.94 -2.37 -20.88
CA THR A 106 -3.11 -3.57 -21.10
C THR A 106 -3.78 -4.88 -20.69
N ASP A 107 -5.07 -4.82 -20.33
CA ASP A 107 -5.84 -5.94 -19.76
C ASP A 107 -5.13 -6.60 -18.57
N PHE A 108 -4.38 -5.80 -17.80
CA PHE A 108 -3.70 -6.24 -16.60
C PHE A 108 -4.61 -6.03 -15.39
N GLN A 109 -4.85 -7.08 -14.64
CA GLN A 109 -5.50 -7.04 -13.33
C GLN A 109 -4.77 -7.97 -12.37
N LEU A 110 -4.51 -7.49 -11.17
CA LEU A 110 -3.92 -8.27 -10.10
C LEU A 110 -4.76 -8.10 -8.85
N GLU A 111 -5.34 -9.20 -8.39
CA GLU A 111 -6.08 -9.25 -7.13
C GLU A 111 -5.19 -9.81 -6.04
N VAL A 112 -5.12 -9.11 -4.91
CA VAL A 112 -4.33 -9.52 -3.75
C VAL A 112 -5.23 -9.62 -2.54
N THR A 113 -5.24 -10.78 -1.89
CA THR A 113 -5.94 -11.05 -0.63
C THR A 113 -4.99 -11.69 0.37
N PRO A 114 -5.33 -11.75 1.66
CA PRO A 114 -4.57 -12.53 2.63
C PRO A 114 -4.42 -14.02 2.27
N GLN A 115 -5.35 -14.56 1.48
CA GLN A 115 -5.38 -15.97 1.11
C GLN A 115 -4.52 -16.25 -0.13
N ASN A 116 -4.61 -15.41 -1.17
CA ASN A 116 -3.98 -15.65 -2.46
C ASN A 116 -3.65 -14.35 -3.23
N ILE A 117 -2.86 -14.52 -4.29
CA ILE A 117 -2.50 -13.49 -5.25
C ILE A 117 -2.92 -14.02 -6.62
N THR A 118 -3.84 -13.36 -7.31
CA THR A 118 -4.44 -13.86 -8.56
C THR A 118 -4.20 -12.86 -9.69
N LEU A 119 -3.54 -13.32 -10.76
CA LEU A 119 -3.34 -12.54 -11.97
C LEU A 119 -4.52 -12.76 -12.92
N ASN A 120 -5.07 -11.68 -13.48
CA ASN A 120 -6.20 -11.63 -14.40
C ASN A 120 -7.35 -12.57 -13.97
N PRO A 121 -7.99 -12.32 -12.81
CA PRO A 121 -9.00 -13.21 -12.24
C PRO A 121 -10.20 -13.42 -13.19
N GLY A 122 -10.61 -12.40 -13.95
CA GLY A 122 -11.72 -12.49 -14.91
C GLY A 122 -11.50 -13.49 -16.05
N SER A 123 -10.25 -13.79 -16.40
CA SER A 123 -9.88 -14.77 -17.43
C SER A 123 -9.43 -16.12 -16.86
N GLY A 124 -9.56 -16.34 -15.55
CA GLY A 124 -9.09 -17.56 -14.89
C GLY A 124 -7.55 -17.68 -14.87
N GLY A 125 -6.85 -16.57 -14.75
CA GLY A 125 -5.38 -16.55 -14.73
C GLY A 125 -4.77 -17.23 -13.49
N PRO A 126 -3.43 -17.28 -13.41
CA PRO A 126 -2.74 -18.06 -12.40
C PRO A 126 -2.96 -17.50 -10.97
N VAL A 127 -3.09 -18.43 -10.02
CA VAL A 127 -3.27 -18.15 -8.59
C VAL A 127 -2.01 -18.58 -7.83
N PHE A 128 -1.49 -17.69 -7.01
CA PHE A 128 -0.30 -17.90 -6.17
C PHE A 128 -0.65 -17.80 -4.69
N SER A 129 0.12 -18.52 -3.88
CA SER A 129 0.13 -18.40 -2.42
C SER A 129 1.24 -17.46 -1.96
N TRP A 130 1.05 -16.83 -0.80
CA TRP A 130 2.11 -16.11 -0.06
C TRP A 130 3.33 -16.97 0.33
N ARG A 131 3.29 -18.29 0.08
CA ARG A 131 4.44 -19.20 0.28
C ARG A 131 5.27 -19.41 -0.99
N ASP A 132 4.78 -18.94 -2.12
CA ASP A 132 5.44 -19.08 -3.41
C ASP A 132 6.54 -18.03 -3.58
N GLN A 133 7.39 -18.25 -4.58
CA GLN A 133 8.34 -17.26 -5.07
C GLN A 133 8.20 -17.21 -6.59
N ALA A 134 7.85 -16.04 -7.13
CA ALA A 134 7.55 -15.90 -8.54
C ALA A 134 7.95 -14.51 -9.05
N PHE A 135 8.29 -14.44 -10.33
CA PHE A 135 8.56 -13.22 -11.08
C PHE A 135 7.72 -13.28 -12.36
N LEU A 136 6.81 -12.34 -12.53
CA LEU A 136 5.86 -12.30 -13.63
C LEU A 136 5.98 -10.96 -14.33
N ARG A 137 6.03 -10.95 -15.65
CA ARG A 137 5.98 -9.73 -16.44
C ARG A 137 4.81 -9.83 -17.40
N GLN A 138 3.91 -8.85 -17.36
CA GLN A 138 2.85 -8.67 -18.35
C GLN A 138 2.94 -7.22 -18.82
N ASN A 139 3.29 -7.05 -20.09
CA ASN A 139 3.55 -5.74 -20.69
C ASN A 139 4.59 -4.95 -19.87
N GLU A 140 4.20 -3.77 -19.42
CA GLU A 140 4.99 -2.82 -18.63
C GLU A 140 4.95 -3.10 -17.12
N VAL A 141 4.18 -4.10 -16.67
CA VAL A 141 4.05 -4.42 -15.24
C VAL A 141 4.88 -5.65 -14.88
N LEU A 142 5.78 -5.47 -13.91
CA LEU A 142 6.56 -6.53 -13.27
C LEU A 142 6.01 -6.81 -11.87
N VAL A 143 5.65 -8.06 -11.62
CA VAL A 143 5.14 -8.54 -10.34
C VAL A 143 6.14 -9.53 -9.73
N THR A 144 6.57 -9.26 -8.51
CA THR A 144 7.51 -10.10 -7.76
C THR A 144 6.87 -10.57 -6.46
N ILE A 145 6.66 -11.88 -6.34
CA ILE A 145 6.17 -12.50 -5.11
C ILE A 145 7.36 -13.00 -4.32
N ASN A 146 7.62 -12.39 -3.16
CA ASN A 146 8.68 -12.81 -2.25
C ASN A 146 8.11 -13.68 -1.14
N ARG A 147 8.49 -14.95 -1.17
CA ARG A 147 8.05 -16.00 -0.23
C ARG A 147 8.01 -15.51 1.22
N LYS A 148 6.80 -15.53 1.81
CA LYS A 148 6.50 -15.16 3.20
C LYS A 148 6.87 -13.73 3.61
N ARG A 149 7.24 -12.85 2.67
CA ARG A 149 7.60 -11.46 2.95
C ARG A 149 6.56 -10.50 2.43
N ASN A 150 6.50 -10.33 1.11
CA ASN A 150 5.76 -9.26 0.47
C ASN A 150 5.50 -9.60 -1.02
N LEU A 151 4.70 -8.76 -1.64
CA LEU A 151 4.50 -8.68 -3.08
C LEU A 151 5.00 -7.30 -3.53
N VAL A 152 5.78 -7.24 -4.60
CA VAL A 152 6.24 -5.97 -5.19
C VAL A 152 5.71 -5.88 -6.62
N VAL A 153 5.12 -4.73 -6.96
CA VAL A 153 4.60 -4.42 -8.29
C VAL A 153 5.31 -3.17 -8.80
N SER A 154 6.00 -3.29 -9.93
CA SER A 154 6.68 -2.19 -10.59
C SER A 154 6.07 -1.96 -11.96
N VAL A 155 5.67 -0.73 -12.23
CA VAL A 155 5.17 -0.28 -13.54
C VAL A 155 6.30 0.46 -14.23
N GLU A 156 6.64 0.04 -15.45
CA GLU A 156 7.65 0.68 -16.30
C GLU A 156 7.29 2.15 -16.51
N ASP A 157 8.27 3.04 -16.33
CA ASP A 157 8.10 4.50 -16.33
C ASP A 157 6.97 5.04 -15.44
N GLY A 158 6.56 4.30 -14.40
CA GLY A 158 5.57 4.70 -13.41
C GLY A 158 6.09 4.60 -11.98
N GLY A 159 5.45 3.78 -11.17
CA GLY A 159 5.75 3.61 -9.75
C GLY A 159 6.15 2.19 -9.36
N THR A 160 6.71 2.06 -8.16
CA THR A 160 6.93 0.77 -7.50
C THR A 160 6.13 0.72 -6.21
N PHE A 161 5.38 -0.36 -6.03
CA PHE A 161 4.45 -0.56 -4.95
C PHE A 161 4.75 -1.87 -4.22
N GLU A 162 4.53 -1.91 -2.92
CA GLU A 162 4.72 -3.08 -2.07
C GLU A 162 3.43 -3.39 -1.32
N VAL A 163 3.02 -4.67 -1.36
CA VAL A 163 1.93 -5.20 -0.52
C VAL A 163 2.53 -6.11 0.53
N VAL A 164 2.21 -5.84 1.80
CA VAL A 164 2.63 -6.62 2.96
C VAL A 164 1.44 -7.39 3.51
N LEU A 165 1.62 -8.68 3.78
CA LEU A 165 0.63 -9.51 4.47
C LEU A 165 0.84 -9.46 5.98
N HIS A 166 -0.19 -9.01 6.70
CA HIS A 166 -0.27 -9.09 8.15
C HIS A 166 -1.00 -10.34 8.57
N ARG A 167 -0.28 -11.21 9.29
CA ARG A 167 -0.88 -12.43 9.84
C ARG A 167 -1.20 -12.26 11.31
N VAL A 168 -2.43 -12.63 11.65
CA VAL A 168 -2.91 -12.77 13.02
C VAL A 168 -2.04 -13.79 13.75
N TRP A 169 -1.72 -13.48 15.00
CA TRP A 169 -1.00 -14.38 15.87
C TRP A 169 -1.64 -14.43 17.26
N ARG A 170 -1.17 -15.34 18.10
CA ARG A 170 -1.64 -15.43 19.49
C ARG A 170 -1.28 -14.13 20.23
N GLY A 171 -2.28 -13.32 20.56
CA GLY A 171 -2.12 -12.04 21.25
C GLY A 171 -2.19 -10.79 20.37
N SER A 172 -2.53 -10.90 19.08
CA SER A 172 -2.80 -9.72 18.25
C SER A 172 -4.13 -9.07 18.63
N ALA A 173 -4.20 -7.73 18.55
CA ALA A 173 -5.43 -6.98 18.73
C ALA A 173 -6.42 -7.18 17.55
N VAL A 174 -5.88 -7.49 16.38
CA VAL A 174 -6.62 -7.81 15.15
C VAL A 174 -6.87 -9.32 15.10
N ARG A 175 -8.09 -9.70 14.71
CA ARG A 175 -8.55 -11.10 14.65
C ARG A 175 -8.53 -11.71 13.27
N GLN A 176 -8.37 -10.90 12.22
CA GLN A 176 -8.29 -11.36 10.83
C GLN A 176 -7.01 -10.86 10.15
N ASP A 177 -6.46 -11.68 9.23
CA ASP A 177 -5.32 -11.29 8.41
C ASP A 177 -5.72 -10.13 7.49
N PHE A 178 -4.81 -9.20 7.24
CA PHE A 178 -5.06 -8.02 6.42
C PHE A 178 -3.82 -7.61 5.62
N LEU A 179 -3.95 -6.57 4.79
CA LEU A 179 -2.92 -6.10 3.88
C LEU A 179 -2.49 -4.67 4.23
N GLY A 180 -1.18 -4.43 4.16
CA GLY A 180 -0.60 -3.09 4.05
C GLY A 180 -0.21 -2.80 2.61
N PHE A 181 -0.37 -1.55 2.16
CA PHE A 181 0.00 -1.11 0.81
C PHE A 181 0.94 0.09 0.88
N TYR A 182 2.08 0.01 0.20
CA TYR A 182 3.15 1.00 0.28
C TYR A 182 3.62 1.43 -1.09
N VAL A 183 3.92 2.71 -1.24
CA VAL A 183 4.45 3.36 -2.43
C VAL A 183 5.95 3.57 -2.24
N LEU A 184 6.73 2.66 -2.81
CA LEU A 184 8.18 2.64 -2.69
C LEU A 184 8.85 3.69 -3.56
N ASP A 185 8.25 3.94 -4.72
CA ASP A 185 8.71 4.92 -5.67
C ASP A 185 7.54 5.43 -6.51
N SER A 186 7.45 6.74 -6.68
CA SER A 186 6.38 7.40 -7.45
C SER A 186 6.89 8.54 -8.34
N HIS A 187 8.21 8.78 -8.42
CA HIS A 187 8.76 9.97 -9.07
C HIS A 187 8.47 10.08 -10.58
N ARG A 188 8.08 8.99 -11.23
CA ARG A 188 7.71 8.96 -12.66
C ARG A 188 6.21 8.87 -12.91
N MET A 189 5.41 8.73 -11.86
CA MET A 189 3.96 8.75 -11.99
C MET A 189 3.50 10.08 -12.55
N SER A 190 2.44 10.06 -13.35
CA SER A 190 2.02 11.23 -14.10
C SER A 190 1.55 12.36 -13.18
N ALA A 191 1.69 13.62 -13.65
CA ALA A 191 1.28 14.82 -12.90
C ALA A 191 -0.21 14.81 -12.48
N ARG A 192 -1.05 14.06 -13.22
CA ARG A 192 -2.48 13.90 -12.95
C ARG A 192 -2.82 12.71 -12.05
N THR A 193 -1.83 11.99 -11.55
CA THR A 193 -2.05 10.87 -10.62
C THR A 193 -2.75 11.37 -9.36
N HIS A 194 -3.81 10.67 -8.97
CA HIS A 194 -4.68 11.02 -7.86
C HIS A 194 -5.09 9.78 -7.03
N GLY A 195 -6.13 9.87 -6.21
CA GLY A 195 -6.47 8.91 -5.15
C GLY A 195 -6.02 9.37 -3.76
N LEU A 196 -6.35 8.58 -2.73
CA LEU A 196 -6.01 8.88 -1.32
C LEU A 196 -4.50 8.97 -1.07
N LEU A 197 -3.70 8.21 -1.82
CA LEU A 197 -2.23 8.28 -1.78
C LEU A 197 -1.67 9.04 -2.98
N GLY A 198 -2.22 8.82 -4.18
CA GLY A 198 -1.65 9.36 -5.41
C GLY A 198 -1.56 10.89 -5.48
N GLN A 199 -2.46 11.60 -4.80
CA GLN A 199 -2.43 13.06 -4.72
C GLN A 199 -1.17 13.63 -4.04
N PHE A 200 -0.44 12.80 -3.30
CA PHE A 200 0.78 13.17 -2.59
C PHE A 200 2.06 12.71 -3.30
N PHE A 201 1.97 12.21 -4.54
CA PHE A 201 3.15 11.80 -5.32
C PHE A 201 3.93 12.99 -5.85
N HIS A 202 3.29 14.16 -5.90
CA HIS A 202 3.92 15.42 -6.27
C HIS A 202 4.17 16.29 -5.04
N PRO A 203 5.24 17.10 -5.02
CA PRO A 203 5.57 17.92 -3.86
C PRO A 203 4.43 18.87 -3.47
N PHE A 204 4.17 18.96 -2.17
CA PHE A 204 3.29 19.95 -1.56
C PHE A 204 3.98 20.56 -0.33
N ASP A 205 3.50 21.73 0.10
CA ASP A 205 4.06 22.43 1.26
C ASP A 205 3.03 22.56 2.38
N TYR A 206 3.52 22.57 3.62
CA TYR A 206 2.74 22.84 4.82
C TYR A 206 3.60 23.50 5.90
N LYS A 207 2.98 24.24 6.82
CA LYS A 207 3.69 24.83 7.97
C LYS A 207 3.02 24.38 9.25
N VAL A 208 3.83 24.05 10.25
CA VAL A 208 3.33 23.73 11.60
C VAL A 208 3.77 24.85 12.54
N SER A 209 2.81 25.38 13.30
CA SER A 209 3.00 26.44 14.28
C SER A 209 2.16 26.16 15.53
N ASP A 210 2.30 27.02 16.54
CA ASP A 210 1.41 27.05 17.71
C ASP A 210 1.34 25.69 18.43
N LEU A 211 2.51 25.12 18.77
CA LEU A 211 2.57 23.88 19.52
C LEU A 211 2.04 24.10 20.94
N HIS A 212 1.10 23.26 21.36
CA HIS A 212 0.52 23.31 22.70
C HIS A 212 0.13 21.90 23.19
N PRO A 213 -0.04 21.69 24.50
CA PRO A 213 -0.62 20.44 25.00
C PRO A 213 -1.99 20.20 24.36
N GLY A 214 -2.24 18.97 23.93
CA GLY A 214 -3.54 18.56 23.43
C GLY A 214 -4.52 18.23 24.56
N SER A 215 -5.70 17.72 24.19
CA SER A 215 -6.70 17.26 25.16
C SER A 215 -6.19 16.09 26.01
N ASP A 216 -5.35 15.24 25.42
CA ASP A 216 -4.48 14.32 26.13
C ASP A 216 -3.16 15.05 26.45
N PRO A 217 -2.82 15.30 27.73
CA PRO A 217 -1.61 16.03 28.11
C PRO A 217 -0.31 15.36 27.65
N THR A 218 -0.35 14.07 27.31
CA THR A 218 0.80 13.33 26.77
C THR A 218 1.02 13.55 25.27
N LYS A 219 0.04 14.17 24.59
CA LYS A 219 0.09 14.47 23.16
C LYS A 219 0.23 15.97 22.93
N THR A 220 0.97 16.31 21.87
CA THR A 220 1.17 17.69 21.44
C THR A 220 0.24 18.00 20.27
N ASP A 221 -0.60 19.00 20.42
CA ASP A 221 -1.39 19.56 19.32
C ASP A 221 -0.64 20.75 18.71
N ALA A 222 -0.93 21.03 17.43
CA ALA A 222 -0.37 22.16 16.71
C ALA A 222 -1.33 22.65 15.64
N THR A 223 -1.09 23.85 15.13
CA THR A 223 -1.76 24.39 13.95
C THR A 223 -0.95 24.06 12.71
N MET A 224 -1.55 23.39 11.74
CA MET A 224 -0.98 23.15 10.41
C MET A 224 -1.65 24.05 9.37
N VAL A 225 -0.85 24.75 8.57
CA VAL A 225 -1.31 25.44 7.36
C VAL A 225 -0.87 24.65 6.14
N VAL A 226 -1.82 24.08 5.39
CA VAL A 226 -1.60 23.22 4.22
C VAL A 226 -2.67 23.50 3.18
N LYS A 227 -2.32 23.57 1.89
CA LYS A 227 -3.28 23.84 0.79
C LYS A 227 -4.22 25.04 1.06
N ASN A 228 -3.70 26.13 1.62
CA ASN A 228 -4.45 27.32 2.06
C ASN A 228 -5.54 27.08 3.14
N ARG A 229 -5.51 25.92 3.80
CA ARG A 229 -6.38 25.57 4.93
C ARG A 229 -5.58 25.58 6.22
N ARG A 230 -6.27 25.75 7.34
CA ARG A 230 -5.72 25.72 8.69
C ARG A 230 -6.36 24.56 9.45
N LEU A 231 -5.55 23.61 9.89
CA LEU A 231 -5.97 22.38 10.53
C LEU A 231 -5.36 22.32 11.93
N THR A 232 -6.10 21.75 12.88
CA THR A 232 -5.50 21.26 14.12
C THR A 232 -4.95 19.87 13.85
N VAL A 233 -3.69 19.63 14.22
CA VAL A 233 -3.02 18.34 14.07
C VAL A 233 -2.44 17.89 15.39
N THR A 234 -2.32 16.58 15.60
CA THR A 234 -1.79 16.00 16.83
C THR A 234 -0.55 15.18 16.54
N ARG A 235 0.56 15.41 17.26
CA ARG A 235 1.76 14.57 17.12
C ARG A 235 1.50 13.19 17.69
N GLY A 236 1.78 12.16 16.91
CA GLY A 236 1.54 10.76 17.28
C GLY A 236 2.64 9.82 16.81
N LEU A 237 2.62 8.61 17.36
CA LEU A 237 3.46 7.48 16.96
C LEU A 237 2.60 6.48 16.19
N GLN A 238 3.06 6.09 15.01
CA GLN A 238 2.48 5.09 14.14
C GLN A 238 3.52 4.02 13.82
N LYS A 239 3.11 2.97 13.08
CA LYS A 239 3.99 1.87 12.72
C LYS A 239 4.10 1.69 11.21
N ASP A 240 5.33 1.52 10.74
CA ASP A 240 5.68 1.11 9.37
C ASP A 240 6.19 -0.32 9.38
N TYR A 241 5.55 -1.20 8.62
CA TYR A 241 5.77 -2.64 8.67
C TYR A 241 6.55 -3.21 7.48
N ARG A 242 7.03 -2.37 6.56
CA ARG A 242 7.79 -2.84 5.38
C ARG A 242 9.04 -3.64 5.74
N LYS A 243 9.80 -3.14 6.71
CA LYS A 243 11.08 -3.75 7.14
C LYS A 243 10.86 -4.92 8.11
N ASP A 244 9.89 -4.81 9.01
CA ASP A 244 9.49 -5.85 9.95
C ASP A 244 7.95 -5.98 9.99
N PRO A 245 7.37 -6.89 9.18
CA PRO A 245 5.93 -7.11 9.12
C PRO A 245 5.30 -7.57 10.43
N ARG A 246 6.11 -7.97 11.42
CA ARG A 246 5.63 -8.41 12.72
C ARG A 246 5.58 -7.24 13.70
N HIS A 247 6.71 -6.60 13.93
CA HIS A 247 6.80 -5.63 15.02
C HIS A 247 6.51 -4.21 14.58
N GLY A 248 6.76 -3.89 13.30
CA GLY A 248 6.75 -2.54 12.76
C GLY A 248 7.88 -1.69 13.32
N ALA A 249 8.33 -0.71 12.55
CA ALA A 249 9.19 0.37 13.02
C ALA A 249 8.32 1.56 13.44
N GLU A 250 8.66 2.21 14.54
CA GLU A 250 7.94 3.41 14.99
C GLU A 250 8.24 4.59 14.07
N VAL A 251 7.19 5.29 13.66
CA VAL A 251 7.23 6.50 12.85
C VAL A 251 6.46 7.58 13.57
N THR A 252 7.10 8.72 13.83
CA THR A 252 6.39 9.89 14.36
C THR A 252 5.74 10.66 13.23
N CYS A 253 4.47 11.04 13.37
CA CYS A 253 3.75 11.82 12.37
C CYS A 253 2.87 12.90 13.00
N TRP A 254 2.48 13.87 12.18
CA TRP A 254 1.34 14.74 12.48
C TRP A 254 0.05 14.06 12.02
N PHE A 255 -0.85 13.80 12.96
CA PHE A 255 -2.15 13.19 12.70
C PHE A 255 -3.17 14.26 12.30
N ILE A 256 -3.77 14.09 11.13
CA ILE A 256 -4.87 14.91 10.61
C ILE A 256 -6.18 14.20 10.97
N HIS A 257 -7.04 14.92 11.69
CA HIS A 257 -8.33 14.42 12.16
C HIS A 257 -9.39 14.36 11.05
N ASN A 258 -10.58 13.85 11.37
CA ASN A 258 -11.77 13.90 10.50
C ASN A 258 -11.54 13.32 9.10
N ASN A 259 -11.05 12.08 9.04
CA ASN A 259 -10.80 11.37 7.79
C ASN A 259 -9.84 12.09 6.82
N GLY A 260 -8.85 12.82 7.34
CA GLY A 260 -7.89 13.57 6.52
C GLY A 260 -8.41 14.90 5.97
N ASP A 261 -9.57 15.38 6.44
CA ASP A 261 -10.20 16.60 5.94
C ASP A 261 -9.24 17.80 5.97
N GLY A 262 -9.23 18.53 4.85
CA GLY A 262 -8.36 19.66 4.60
C GLY A 262 -6.93 19.33 4.20
N LEU A 263 -6.47 18.10 4.40
CA LEU A 263 -5.23 17.60 3.79
C LEU A 263 -5.52 16.96 2.44
N ILE A 264 -6.49 16.05 2.37
CA ILE A 264 -6.92 15.43 1.12
C ILE A 264 -7.72 16.43 0.27
N ASP A 265 -7.66 16.28 -1.04
CA ASP A 265 -8.53 17.02 -1.94
C ASP A 265 -9.99 16.49 -1.82
N GLY A 266 -10.98 17.38 -1.84
CA GLY A 266 -12.38 16.98 -1.64
C GLY A 266 -12.67 16.47 -0.22
N ILE A 267 -13.48 15.42 -0.11
CA ILE A 267 -13.81 14.70 1.12
C ILE A 267 -13.57 13.19 0.95
N HIS A 268 -13.39 12.46 2.05
CA HIS A 268 -13.07 11.02 2.02
C HIS A 268 -14.04 10.17 1.18
N THR A 269 -15.33 10.49 1.17
CA THR A 269 -16.33 9.75 0.39
C THR A 269 -16.19 9.91 -1.13
N ASP A 270 -15.48 10.96 -1.59
CA ASP A 270 -15.18 11.16 -3.02
C ASP A 270 -14.24 10.08 -3.56
N TYR A 271 -13.55 9.37 -2.66
CA TYR A 271 -12.63 8.28 -3.00
C TYR A 271 -13.28 6.90 -2.91
N ILE A 272 -14.59 6.81 -2.65
CA ILE A 272 -15.32 5.54 -2.65
C ILE A 272 -15.65 5.17 -4.10
N VAL A 273 -15.24 3.98 -4.51
CA VAL A 273 -15.51 3.42 -5.83
C VAL A 273 -16.47 2.22 -5.74
N PRO A 274 -17.26 1.93 -6.78
CA PRO A 274 -18.30 0.90 -6.71
C PRO A 274 -17.74 -0.52 -6.64
N ASP A 275 -16.55 -0.74 -7.18
CA ASP A 275 -15.92 -2.05 -7.26
C ASP A 275 -14.39 -1.94 -7.32
N ILE A 276 -13.72 -3.09 -7.35
CA ILE A 276 -12.27 -3.19 -7.18
C ILE A 276 -11.48 -2.92 -8.49
N PHE A 277 -12.07 -3.06 -9.69
CA PHE A 277 -11.38 -3.07 -10.99
C PHE A 277 -11.96 -2.13 -12.04
#